data_AF-A0A9P7UWR2-F1
#
_entry.id   AF-A0A9P7UWR2-F1
#
_cell.length_a   1.000
_cell.length_b   1.000
_cell.length_c   1.000
_cell.angle_alpha   90.00
_cell.angle_beta   90.00
_cell.angle_gamma   90.00
#
_symmetry.space_group_name_H-M   'P 1'
#
loop_
_entity.id
_entity.type
_entity.pdbx_description
1 polymer ?
#
loop_
_entity_poly.entity_id
_entity_poly.type
_entity_poly.pdbx_seq_one_letter_code
_entity_poly.pdbx_strand_id
1 'polypeptide(L)'
;MKDESLWRHLMSTSGPVPSLSVFTKSIEKPLQDDREYRIIRLENGLEATLVSDSKADKAAASLDVAVGHLSDPDDMPGLAHFCEHLLFMAPKRFRKKTSTKTT
;
A
#
# COMPACT_ATOMS: atom_id res chain seq x y z
N MET A 1 16.67 3.05 15.59
CA MET A 1 15.52 3.33 16.48
C MET A 1 14.53 4.14 15.66
N LYS A 2 13.29 3.67 15.46
CA LYS A 2 12.27 4.43 14.73
C LYS A 2 11.84 5.63 15.61
N ASP A 3 11.82 6.82 15.04
CA ASP A 3 11.42 8.04 15.77
C ASP A 3 9.89 8.15 15.78
N GLU A 4 9.28 7.69 16.87
CA GLU A 4 7.82 7.69 17.06
C GLU A 4 7.26 9.11 17.27
N SER A 5 8.10 10.13 17.52
CA SER A 5 7.66 11.52 17.69
C SER A 5 7.17 12.16 16.39
N LEU A 6 7.52 11.56 15.25
CA LEU A 6 7.15 12.02 13.91
C LEU A 6 5.76 11.53 13.47
N TRP A 7 5.04 10.80 14.32
CA TRP A 7 3.73 10.24 14.01
C TRP A 7 2.64 10.93 14.79
N ARG A 8 1.68 11.51 14.07
CA ARG A 8 0.47 12.07 14.66
C ARG A 8 -0.68 11.09 14.49
N HIS A 9 -1.20 10.59 15.60
CA HIS A 9 -2.38 9.74 15.60
C HIS A 9 -3.65 10.56 15.32
N LEU A 10 -4.45 10.12 14.36
CA LEU A 10 -5.76 10.67 14.02
C LEU A 10 -6.83 9.65 14.42
N MET A 11 -7.64 10.03 15.39
CA MET A 11 -8.81 9.25 15.79
C MET A 11 -9.94 9.42 14.78
N SER A 12 -10.73 8.36 14.58
CA SER A 12 -11.96 8.47 13.78
C SER A 12 -12.97 9.39 14.47
N THR A 13 -13.30 10.52 13.85
CA THR A 13 -14.17 11.55 14.46
C THR A 13 -15.67 11.40 14.13
N SER A 14 -16.02 10.48 13.23
CA SER A 14 -17.37 9.99 12.84
C SER A 14 -17.40 9.75 11.33
N GLY A 15 -17.49 8.49 10.92
CA GLY A 15 -17.52 8.05 9.52
C GLY A 15 -16.86 6.67 9.33
N PRO A 16 -16.79 6.15 8.09
CA PRO A 16 -16.14 4.87 7.78
C PRO A 16 -14.60 4.92 7.79
N VAL A 17 -14.01 6.06 8.19
CA VAL A 17 -12.56 6.25 8.16
C VAL A 17 -11.96 5.61 9.42
N PRO A 18 -11.10 4.59 9.30
CA PRO A 18 -10.42 3.99 10.44
C PRO A 18 -9.43 4.98 11.06
N SER A 19 -9.13 4.82 12.35
CA SER A 19 -8.05 5.59 12.96
C SER A 19 -6.73 5.23 12.25
N LEU A 20 -5.87 6.23 12.09
CA LEU A 20 -4.60 6.06 11.42
C LEU A 20 -3.59 7.06 11.98
N SER A 21 -2.31 6.78 11.77
CA SER A 21 -1.23 7.71 12.14
C SER A 21 -0.67 8.34 10.88
N VAL A 22 -0.45 9.65 10.90
CA VAL A 22 0.14 10.41 9.78
C VAL A 22 1.56 10.81 10.14
N PHE A 23 2.48 10.61 9.21
CA PHE A 23 3.85 11.09 9.35
C PHE A 23 3.89 12.62 9.18
N THR A 24 4.46 13.33 10.15
CA THR A 24 4.42 14.80 10.22
C THR A 24 5.64 15.49 9.61
N LYS A 25 6.75 14.77 9.44
CA LYS A 25 7.95 15.33 8.83
C LYS A 25 7.71 15.60 7.34
N SER A 26 8.27 16.71 6.86
CA SER A 26 8.26 17.05 5.44
C SER A 26 8.91 15.94 4.61
N ILE A 27 8.20 15.52 3.56
CA ILE A 27 8.70 14.57 2.57
C ILE A 27 9.55 15.34 1.57
N GLU A 28 10.82 14.96 1.45
CA GLU A 28 11.73 15.57 0.48
C GLU A 28 11.28 15.22 -0.94
N LYS A 29 11.10 16.25 -1.76
CA LYS A 29 10.72 16.10 -3.18
C LYS A 29 11.47 17.10 -4.05
N PRO A 30 11.71 16.79 -5.34
CA PRO A 30 12.27 17.74 -6.28
C PRO A 30 11.39 19.00 -6.43
N LEU A 31 11.99 20.14 -6.72
CA LEU A 31 11.26 21.42 -6.91
C LEU A 31 10.24 21.38 -8.07
N GLN A 32 10.46 20.51 -9.06
CA GLN A 32 9.59 20.34 -10.22
C GLN A 32 8.45 19.34 -9.97
N ASP A 33 8.41 18.71 -8.79
CA ASP A 33 7.40 17.72 -8.45
C ASP A 33 6.17 18.39 -7.82
N ASP A 34 5.12 18.56 -8.64
CA ASP A 34 3.83 19.15 -8.24
C ASP A 34 2.97 18.19 -7.39
N ARG A 35 3.38 16.92 -7.20
CA ARG A 35 2.54 15.93 -6.52
C ARG A 35 2.52 16.17 -5.02
N GLU A 36 1.40 15.78 -4.40
CA GLU A 36 1.26 15.79 -2.95
C GLU A 36 1.50 14.40 -2.40
N TYR A 37 2.35 14.31 -1.38
CA TYR A 37 2.73 13.07 -0.74
C TYR A 37 2.25 13.06 0.71
N ARG A 38 1.79 11.91 1.18
CA ARG A 38 1.46 11.68 2.58
C ARG A 38 1.82 10.25 2.97
N ILE A 39 2.51 10.09 4.09
CA ILE A 39 2.79 8.76 4.65
C ILE A 39 1.82 8.53 5.81
N ILE A 40 1.16 7.38 5.79
CA ILE A 40 0.23 6.95 6.83
C ILE A 40 0.62 5.57 7.38
N ARG A 41 0.20 5.29 8.60
CA ARG A 41 0.30 3.98 9.24
C ARG A 41 -1.06 3.58 9.79
N LEU A 42 -1.54 2.44 9.33
CA LEU A 42 -2.82 1.86 9.74
C LEU A 42 -2.69 1.17 11.11
N GLU A 43 -3.81 0.93 11.79
CA GLU A 43 -3.83 0.25 13.10
C GLU A 43 -3.24 -1.18 13.05
N ASN A 44 -3.33 -1.86 11.91
CA ASN A 44 -2.72 -3.18 11.71
C ASN A 44 -1.20 -3.12 11.47
N GLY A 45 -0.60 -1.92 11.56
CA GLY A 45 0.83 -1.70 11.40
C GLY A 45 1.30 -1.49 9.96
N LEU A 46 0.43 -1.61 8.96
CA LEU A 46 0.80 -1.33 7.56
C LEU A 46 1.13 0.14 7.38
N GLU A 47 2.27 0.41 6.77
CA GLU A 47 2.70 1.74 6.35
C GLU A 47 2.37 1.92 4.86
N ALA A 48 1.80 3.06 4.49
CA ALA A 48 1.43 3.36 3.10
C ALA A 48 1.84 4.78 2.72
N THR A 49 2.34 4.94 1.50
CA THR A 49 2.60 6.24 0.88
C THR A 49 1.47 6.57 -0.08
N LEU A 50 0.76 7.65 0.23
CA LEU A 50 -0.28 8.22 -0.61
C LEU A 50 0.34 9.28 -1.52
N VAL A 51 0.06 9.19 -2.81
CA VAL A 51 0.49 10.16 -3.82
C VAL A 51 -0.76 10.70 -4.50
N SER A 52 -0.96 12.01 -4.44
CA SER A 52 -2.02 12.72 -5.14
C SER A 52 -1.43 13.46 -6.31
N ASP A 53 -1.89 13.13 -7.52
CA ASP A 53 -1.53 13.77 -8.77
C ASP A 53 -2.82 14.09 -9.54
N SER A 54 -3.21 15.36 -9.57
CA SER A 54 -4.44 15.79 -10.24
C SER A 54 -4.36 15.72 -11.77
N LYS A 55 -3.15 15.55 -12.33
CA LYS A 55 -2.91 15.46 -13.78
C LYS A 55 -2.77 14.01 -14.25
N ALA A 56 -2.86 13.01 -13.35
CA ALA A 56 -2.65 11.62 -13.70
C ALA A 56 -3.85 11.01 -14.45
N ASP A 57 -3.60 10.51 -15.66
CA ASP A 57 -4.61 9.78 -16.45
C ASP A 57 -4.93 8.38 -15.89
N LYS A 58 -4.02 7.83 -15.08
CA LYS A 58 -4.13 6.48 -14.50
C LYS A 58 -3.72 6.49 -13.04
N ALA A 59 -4.46 5.75 -12.23
CA ALA A 59 -4.08 5.43 -10.86
C ALA A 59 -3.24 4.16 -10.82
N ALA A 60 -2.36 4.06 -9.82
CA ALA A 60 -1.55 2.88 -9.55
C ALA A 60 -1.50 2.60 -8.04
N ALA A 61 -1.30 1.34 -7.69
CA ALA A 61 -1.05 0.90 -6.32
C ALA A 61 -0.02 -0.22 -6.33
N SER A 62 0.79 -0.30 -5.30
CA SER A 62 1.72 -1.40 -5.06
C SER A 62 1.67 -1.79 -3.58
N LEU A 63 1.96 -3.05 -3.29
CA LEU A 63 2.06 -3.59 -1.95
C LEU A 63 3.32 -4.45 -1.90
N ASP A 64 4.18 -4.17 -0.93
CA ASP A 64 5.38 -4.93 -0.66
C ASP A 64 5.19 -5.77 0.62
N VAL A 65 5.69 -7.00 0.60
CA VAL A 65 5.75 -7.87 1.77
C VAL A 65 7.21 -8.26 1.96
N ALA A 66 7.78 -7.94 3.11
CA ALA A 66 9.21 -8.11 3.39
C ALA A 66 9.61 -9.59 3.64
N VAL A 67 9.17 -10.51 2.78
CA VAL A 67 9.53 -11.93 2.72
C VAL A 67 9.70 -12.35 1.27
N GLY A 68 10.52 -13.37 1.00
CA GLY A 68 10.78 -13.84 -0.36
C GLY A 68 11.40 -15.22 -0.36
N HIS A 69 12.06 -15.61 -1.46
CA HIS A 69 12.63 -16.95 -1.62
C HIS A 69 13.67 -17.34 -0.55
N LEU A 70 14.34 -16.37 0.09
CA LEU A 70 15.24 -16.61 1.24
C LEU A 70 14.51 -17.09 2.49
N SER A 71 13.18 -17.01 2.51
CA SER A 71 12.30 -17.52 3.56
C SER A 71 11.56 -18.78 3.14
N ASP A 72 11.91 -19.38 2.00
CA ASP A 72 11.34 -20.65 1.58
C ASP A 72 11.76 -21.77 2.55
N PRO A 73 10.86 -22.69 2.91
CA PRO A 73 11.23 -23.90 3.65
C PRO A 73 12.26 -24.73 2.87
N ASP A 74 13.20 -25.36 3.58
CA ASP A 74 14.25 -26.18 2.96
C ASP A 74 13.68 -27.35 2.12
N ASP A 75 12.51 -27.85 2.50
CA ASP A 75 11.80 -28.93 1.81
C ASP A 75 10.90 -28.45 0.66
N MET A 76 10.75 -27.14 0.48
CA MET A 76 9.86 -26.54 -0.53
C MET A 76 10.45 -25.28 -1.16
N PRO A 77 11.53 -25.40 -1.95
CA PRO A 77 12.10 -24.27 -2.67
C PRO A 77 11.11 -23.73 -3.72
N GLY A 78 10.99 -22.41 -3.82
CA GLY A 78 10.11 -21.71 -4.75
C GLY A 78 8.70 -21.43 -4.21
N LEU A 79 8.43 -21.67 -2.92
CA LEU A 79 7.12 -21.46 -2.32
C LEU A 79 6.70 -19.98 -2.35
N ALA A 80 7.60 -19.04 -2.04
CA ALA A 80 7.29 -17.60 -2.10
C ALA A 80 6.83 -17.17 -3.50
N HIS A 81 7.51 -17.63 -4.54
CA HIS A 81 7.15 -17.35 -5.94
C HIS A 81 5.83 -18.04 -6.34
N PHE A 82 5.61 -19.27 -5.87
CA PHE A 82 4.33 -19.95 -6.08
C PHE A 82 3.17 -19.21 -5.41
N CYS A 83 3.36 -18.71 -4.18
CA CYS A 83 2.39 -17.87 -3.49
C CYS A 83 2.07 -16.58 -4.25
N GLU A 84 3.09 -15.91 -4.81
CA GLU A 84 2.91 -14.72 -5.66
C GLU A 84 2.00 -15.02 -6.85
N HIS A 85 2.23 -16.12 -7.57
CA HIS A 85 1.37 -16.54 -8.67
C HIS A 85 -0.06 -16.86 -8.23
N LEU A 86 -0.23 -17.51 -7.07
CA LEU A 86 -1.55 -17.83 -6.53
C LEU A 86 -2.36 -16.58 -6.19
N LEU A 87 -1.73 -15.47 -5.79
CA LEU A 87 -2.43 -14.21 -5.53
C LEU A 87 -3.16 -13.68 -6.77
N PHE A 88 -2.57 -13.85 -7.96
CA PHE A 88 -3.20 -13.46 -9.23
C PHE A 88 -4.26 -14.47 -9.73
N MET A 89 -4.20 -15.71 -9.25
CA MET A 89 -5.16 -16.76 -9.61
C MET A 89 -6.33 -16.91 -8.63
N ALA A 90 -6.24 -16.33 -7.42
CA ALA A 90 -7.20 -16.54 -6.34
C ALA A 90 -8.63 -16.06 -6.67
N PRO A 91 -9.63 -16.96 -6.77
CA PRO A 91 -10.98 -16.59 -7.15
C PRO A 91 -11.88 -16.52 -5.91
N LYS A 92 -11.87 -15.44 -5.11
CA LYS A 92 -12.91 -15.39 -4.05
C LYS A 92 -13.45 -14.06 -3.54
N ARG A 93 -12.80 -12.89 -3.68
CA ARG A 93 -13.34 -11.69 -2.99
C ARG A 93 -13.47 -10.39 -3.78
N PHE A 94 -13.05 -10.33 -5.05
CA PHE A 94 -13.28 -9.18 -5.94
C PHE A 94 -13.79 -9.61 -7.33
N ARG A 95 -14.91 -10.34 -7.39
CA ARG A 95 -15.61 -10.65 -8.66
C ARG A 95 -17.03 -10.05 -8.65
N LYS A 96 -17.16 -8.77 -9.02
CA LYS A 96 -18.35 -8.03 -9.55
C LYS A 96 -18.00 -6.54 -9.63
N LYS A 97 -18.28 -5.72 -10.66
CA LYS A 97 -18.85 -5.84 -12.03
C LYS A 97 -18.54 -4.49 -12.73
N THR A 98 -17.80 -4.46 -13.83
CA THR A 98 -18.05 -3.51 -14.93
C THR A 98 -17.73 -4.21 -16.25
N SER A 99 -18.72 -4.23 -17.14
CA SER A 99 -18.55 -4.51 -18.55
C SER A 99 -17.62 -3.46 -19.13
N THR A 100 -16.53 -3.88 -19.79
CA THR A 100 -16.17 -3.45 -21.16
C THR A 100 -14.90 -4.19 -21.59
N LYS A 101 -15.07 -5.23 -22.41
CA LYS A 101 -14.14 -5.54 -23.51
C LYS A 101 -14.52 -4.63 -24.66
N THR A 102 -13.68 -3.68 -25.06
CA THR A 102 -13.67 -2.95 -26.36
C THR A 102 -12.36 -2.13 -26.35
N THR A 103 -11.39 -2.19 -27.25
CA THR A 103 -11.18 -2.85 -28.56
C THR A 103 -9.71 -3.26 -28.60
#